data_AF-A0A101H661-F1
#
_entry.id   AF-A0A101H661-F1
#
_cell.length_a   1.000
_cell.length_b   1.000
_cell.length_c   1.000
_cell.angle_alpha   90.00
_cell.angle_beta   90.00
_cell.angle_gamma   90.00
#
_symmetry.space_group_name_H-M   'P 1'
#
loop_
_entity.id
_entity.type
_entity.pdbx_description
1 polymer ?
#
loop_
_entity_poly.entity_id
_entity_poly.type
_entity_poly.pdbx_seq_one_letter_code
_entity_poly.pdbx_strand_id
1 'polypeptide(L)'
;MATELFDNAKRNKADEFYTRMPDIEKELRYYKDYFRDKVILCNCDDPYESNFFKYFSMNFNYLGIKKLIATCYAGSPVAGTQLPLFETENSESKTNKLKQAYKIEITKIEDENSDGAFNLTDVEYLLRNNNNIITTLNGNGDFRSEECVELLKEADIVITNPPFSLFREYVAQLIEFDKKFIIIGNTNALTYKEIFKLIKEDKLRTGYTNFNVGMYFYVPEDWDNYHKVEDGRKLVRVSTSCWFTNLYVKKHRDFITLYKKYTPEEFPHYENYDAINVDKVSEIPFDYDGEIGVPITFLDKYNPDQFEIIALGIVGSISFSCEKKMEILRKGKPTGEYTVNAKGTLYRKYNPIKDTKPPAFRDIETGELYSSMYARIIIKRRERHNGN
;
A
#
# COMPACT_ATOMS: atom_id res chain seq x y z
N MET A 1 11.40 -18.18 8.56
CA MET A 1 11.50 -17.25 9.71
C MET A 1 10.81 -15.89 9.52
N ALA A 2 10.54 -15.40 8.31
CA ALA A 2 9.61 -14.26 8.11
C ALA A 2 8.19 -14.70 7.67
N THR A 3 8.07 -15.92 7.13
CA THR A 3 6.82 -16.53 6.68
C THR A 3 6.00 -17.16 7.82
N GLU A 4 6.65 -17.74 8.84
CA GLU A 4 5.97 -18.41 9.96
C GLU A 4 5.27 -17.47 10.94
N LEU A 5 5.61 -16.16 10.92
CA LEU A 5 4.91 -15.14 11.72
C LEU A 5 3.52 -14.81 11.16
N PHE A 6 3.23 -15.15 9.90
CA PHE A 6 1.94 -14.91 9.26
C PHE A 6 1.03 -16.14 9.22
N ASP A 7 1.58 -17.36 9.31
CA ASP A 7 0.80 -18.60 9.16
C ASP A 7 0.10 -19.07 10.46
N ASN A 8 0.49 -18.55 11.64
CA ASN A 8 0.05 -19.11 12.94
C ASN A 8 -0.75 -18.16 13.85
N ALA A 9 -1.15 -16.97 13.39
CA ALA A 9 -2.13 -16.14 14.10
C ALA A 9 -3.47 -16.20 13.35
N LYS A 10 -4.50 -16.76 14.02
CA LYS A 10 -5.85 -16.99 13.52
C LYS A 10 -6.36 -15.89 12.58
N ARG A 11 -6.86 -16.32 11.41
CA ARG A 11 -7.29 -15.60 10.20
C ARG A 11 -8.25 -14.40 10.34
N ASN A 12 -8.66 -14.02 11.55
CA ASN A 12 -9.51 -12.83 11.77
C ASN A 12 -8.88 -11.78 12.72
N LYS A 13 -7.89 -12.12 13.55
CA LYS A 13 -7.30 -11.17 14.52
C LYS A 13 -6.13 -10.35 13.96
N ALA A 14 -5.58 -10.75 12.81
CA ALA A 14 -4.30 -10.23 12.31
C ALA A 14 -4.42 -8.98 11.43
N ASP A 15 -5.62 -8.56 11.06
CA ASP A 15 -5.85 -7.45 10.12
C ASP A 15 -6.38 -6.17 10.79
N GLU A 16 -6.51 -6.14 12.13
CA GLU A 16 -6.99 -4.99 12.91
C GLU A 16 -5.89 -3.95 13.16
N PHE A 17 -5.42 -3.33 12.08
CA PHE A 17 -4.40 -2.29 12.12
C PHE A 17 -5.03 -0.90 12.04
N TYR A 18 -5.17 -0.23 13.19
CA TYR A 18 -5.75 1.12 13.22
C TYR A 18 -4.69 2.17 12.92
N THR A 19 -4.93 2.95 11.87
CA THR A 19 -3.99 3.99 11.39
C THR A 19 -3.98 5.18 12.33
N ARG A 20 -2.80 5.75 12.59
CA ARG A 20 -2.67 6.90 13.50
C ARG A 20 -2.99 8.22 12.81
N MET A 21 -3.59 9.16 13.54
CA MET A 21 -3.91 10.50 13.03
C MET A 21 -2.68 11.22 12.41
N PRO A 22 -1.49 11.24 13.05
CA PRO A 22 -0.33 11.93 12.46
C PRO A 22 0.13 11.36 11.13
N ASP A 23 -0.04 10.05 10.89
CA ASP A 23 0.31 9.43 9.62
C ASP A 23 -0.70 9.82 8.52
N ILE A 24 -1.98 9.93 8.87
CA ILE A 24 -3.05 10.40 7.97
C ILE A 24 -2.81 11.86 7.59
N GLU A 25 -2.61 12.75 8.57
CA GLU A 25 -2.37 14.18 8.32
C GLU A 25 -1.15 14.42 7.44
N LYS A 26 -0.06 13.67 7.68
CA LYS A 26 1.20 13.80 6.93
C LYS A 26 1.03 13.43 5.46
N GLU A 27 0.17 12.46 5.14
CA GLU A 27 -0.14 12.06 3.77
C GLU A 27 -1.20 12.99 3.14
N LEU A 28 -2.35 13.15 3.79
CA LEU A 28 -3.53 13.80 3.21
C LEU A 28 -3.34 15.30 2.97
N ARG A 29 -2.38 15.95 3.66
CA ARG A 29 -2.06 17.37 3.43
C ARG A 29 -1.72 17.72 1.98
N TYR A 30 -1.28 16.75 1.17
CA TYR A 30 -0.91 16.96 -0.23
C TYR A 30 -2.10 16.83 -1.21
N TYR A 31 -3.26 16.41 -0.73
CA TYR A 31 -4.43 16.12 -1.58
C TYR A 31 -5.62 17.02 -1.28
N LYS A 32 -5.46 18.07 -0.47
CA LYS A 32 -6.57 18.94 -0.02
C LYS A 32 -7.46 19.42 -1.15
N ASP A 33 -6.86 19.82 -2.28
CA ASP A 33 -7.60 20.33 -3.44
C ASP A 33 -8.45 19.26 -4.14
N TYR A 34 -8.15 17.97 -3.95
CA TYR A 34 -8.95 16.87 -4.49
C TYR A 34 -10.23 16.62 -3.71
N PHE A 35 -10.37 17.14 -2.48
CA PHE A 35 -11.50 16.82 -1.60
C PHE A 35 -12.68 17.79 -1.74
N ARG A 36 -12.46 18.96 -2.33
CA ARG A 36 -13.49 19.99 -2.47
C ARG A 36 -14.62 19.51 -3.37
N ASP A 37 -15.85 19.72 -2.90
CA ASP A 37 -17.10 19.35 -3.55
C ASP A 37 -17.20 17.84 -3.87
N LYS A 38 -16.43 17.00 -3.17
CA LYS A 38 -16.41 15.54 -3.37
C LYS A 38 -17.17 14.76 -2.31
N VAL A 39 -17.69 13.61 -2.72
CA VAL A 39 -18.20 12.56 -1.84
C VAL A 39 -17.03 11.65 -1.46
N ILE A 40 -16.68 11.62 -0.17
CA ILE A 40 -15.60 10.80 0.36
C ILE A 40 -16.18 9.58 1.05
N LEU A 41 -15.67 8.39 0.72
CA LEU A 41 -16.01 7.14 1.38
C LEU A 41 -14.81 6.63 2.20
N CYS A 42 -15.05 6.42 3.49
CA CYS A 42 -14.15 5.76 4.42
C CYS A 42 -14.78 4.45 4.87
N ASN A 43 -14.54 3.36 4.15
CA ASN A 43 -14.87 2.03 4.67
C ASN A 43 -13.99 1.72 5.89
N CYS A 44 -14.59 1.29 6.98
CA CYS A 44 -13.86 0.94 8.20
C CYS A 44 -14.59 -0.15 8.98
N ASP A 45 -13.88 -0.75 9.93
CA ASP A 45 -14.48 -1.72 10.85
C ASP A 45 -15.43 -1.03 11.83
N ASP A 46 -15.04 0.15 12.34
CA ASP A 46 -15.89 1.03 13.13
C ASP A 46 -15.59 2.52 12.83
N PRO A 47 -16.56 3.31 12.34
CA PRO A 47 -16.42 4.75 12.15
C PRO A 47 -15.99 5.53 13.40
N TYR A 48 -16.41 5.12 14.61
CA TYR A 48 -16.04 5.80 15.84
C TYR A 48 -14.56 5.63 16.16
N GLU A 49 -13.94 4.51 15.78
CA GLU A 49 -12.52 4.26 15.98
C GLU A 49 -11.64 4.75 14.83
N SER A 50 -12.21 4.87 13.64
CA SER A 50 -11.51 5.27 12.43
C SER A 50 -10.96 6.71 12.50
N ASN A 51 -9.63 6.83 12.56
CA ASN A 51 -8.97 8.14 12.46
C ASN A 51 -9.15 8.77 11.06
N PHE A 52 -9.47 8.00 10.02
CA PHE A 52 -9.85 8.56 8.72
C PHE A 52 -11.17 9.31 8.81
N PHE A 53 -12.18 8.68 9.42
CA PHE A 53 -13.48 9.33 9.63
C PHE A 53 -13.34 10.57 10.51
N LYS A 54 -12.60 10.48 11.62
CA LYS A 54 -12.30 11.64 12.49
C LYS A 54 -11.61 12.77 11.74
N TYR A 55 -10.59 12.46 10.94
CA TYR A 55 -9.89 13.46 10.16
C TYR A 55 -10.85 14.23 9.22
N PHE A 56 -11.68 13.51 8.47
CA PHE A 56 -12.60 14.15 7.53
C PHE A 56 -13.77 14.84 8.18
N SER A 57 -14.29 14.32 9.30
CA SER A 57 -15.38 14.97 10.03
C SER A 57 -14.89 16.28 10.67
N MET A 58 -13.71 16.28 11.31
CA MET A 58 -13.09 17.47 11.88
C MET A 58 -12.76 18.55 10.84
N ASN A 59 -12.40 18.13 9.63
CA ASN A 59 -11.97 19.03 8.56
C ASN A 59 -13.04 19.21 7.47
N PHE A 60 -14.29 18.79 7.70
CA PHE A 60 -15.33 18.73 6.67
C PHE A 60 -15.54 20.06 5.96
N ASN A 61 -15.81 21.11 6.74
CA ASN A 61 -16.04 22.47 6.26
C ASN A 61 -14.75 23.09 5.70
N TYR A 62 -13.60 22.86 6.34
CA TYR A 62 -12.30 23.37 5.90
C TYR A 62 -11.86 22.81 4.54
N LEU A 63 -12.11 21.52 4.31
CA LEU A 63 -11.80 20.84 3.05
C LEU A 63 -12.88 21.07 1.98
N GLY A 64 -14.05 21.62 2.37
CA GLY A 64 -15.19 21.84 1.48
C GLY A 64 -15.78 20.53 0.96
N ILE A 65 -15.85 19.49 1.80
CA ILE A 65 -16.36 18.17 1.42
C ILE A 65 -17.86 18.26 1.18
N LYS A 66 -18.35 17.64 0.10
CA LYS A 66 -19.78 17.63 -0.22
C LYS A 66 -20.54 16.64 0.65
N LYS A 67 -19.96 15.45 0.85
CA LYS A 67 -20.54 14.39 1.66
C LYS A 67 -19.45 13.45 2.16
N LEU A 68 -19.55 13.03 3.42
CA LEU A 68 -18.68 12.04 4.03
C LEU A 68 -19.51 10.81 4.38
N ILE A 69 -19.09 9.66 3.86
CA ILE A 69 -19.72 8.37 4.08
C ILE A 69 -18.73 7.49 4.82
N ALA A 70 -19.17 6.85 5.91
CA ALA A 70 -18.42 5.81 6.57
C ALA A 70 -19.29 4.58 6.79
N THR A 71 -18.73 3.39 6.62
CA THR A 71 -19.42 2.11 6.88
C THR A 71 -18.82 1.44 8.11
N CYS A 72 -19.63 0.65 8.80
CA CYS A 72 -19.24 -0.18 9.94
C CYS A 72 -19.46 -1.65 9.62
N TYR A 73 -18.47 -2.50 9.91
CA TYR A 73 -18.55 -3.95 9.72
C TYR A 73 -19.08 -4.64 10.99
N ALA A 74 -20.12 -5.45 10.85
CA ALA A 74 -20.81 -6.09 11.99
C ALA A 74 -19.92 -7.06 12.81
N GLY A 75 -18.78 -7.50 12.26
CA GLY A 75 -17.88 -8.45 12.92
C GLY A 75 -16.68 -7.82 13.63
N SER A 76 -16.61 -6.49 13.75
CA SER A 76 -15.51 -5.81 14.45
C SER A 76 -15.52 -6.16 15.95
N PRO A 77 -14.41 -6.59 16.56
CA PRO A 77 -14.36 -6.91 17.99
C PRO A 77 -14.49 -5.69 18.91
N VAL A 78 -14.37 -4.49 18.34
CA VAL A 78 -14.55 -3.20 19.00
C VAL A 78 -15.87 -2.53 18.64
N ALA A 79 -16.73 -3.16 17.82
CA ALA A 79 -18.08 -2.66 17.59
C ALA A 79 -18.84 -2.57 18.92
N GLY A 80 -19.02 -1.34 19.41
CA GLY A 80 -19.67 -1.06 20.68
C GLY A 80 -18.76 -1.05 21.91
N THR A 81 -17.44 -1.18 21.77
CA THR A 81 -16.49 -0.84 22.85
C THR A 81 -16.22 0.65 22.80
N GLN A 82 -16.63 1.35 23.86
CA GLN A 82 -16.56 2.79 23.98
C GLN A 82 -15.12 3.32 23.82
N LEU A 83 -14.98 4.43 23.13
CA LEU A 83 -13.79 5.26 23.15
C LEU A 83 -13.85 6.25 24.32
N PRO A 84 -12.72 6.55 25.00
CA PRO A 84 -12.65 7.51 26.11
C PRO A 84 -12.98 8.95 25.73
N LEU A 85 -13.06 9.30 24.43
CA LEU A 85 -13.56 10.61 23.99
C LEU A 85 -15.09 10.74 24.12
N PHE A 86 -15.80 9.63 24.32
CA PHE A 86 -17.26 9.49 24.31
C PHE A 86 -17.84 8.94 25.62
N GLU A 87 -17.05 8.90 26.70
CA GLU A 87 -17.51 8.39 28.00
C GLU A 87 -18.37 9.42 28.74
N THR A 88 -19.70 9.19 28.83
CA THR A 88 -20.51 9.66 29.97
C THR A 88 -21.70 8.73 30.25
N GLU A 89 -21.92 8.54 31.55
CA GLU A 89 -22.85 7.80 32.42
C GLU A 89 -24.18 7.16 31.92
N ASN A 90 -24.60 7.22 30.66
CA ASN A 90 -25.90 6.66 30.22
C ASN A 90 -25.82 5.63 29.09
N SER A 91 -24.89 4.68 29.19
CA SER A 91 -24.61 3.70 28.12
C SER A 91 -25.18 2.29 28.33
N GLU A 92 -26.11 2.08 29.26
CA GLU A 92 -26.67 0.72 29.46
C GLU A 92 -27.80 0.36 28.48
N SER A 93 -28.48 1.33 27.85
CA SER A 93 -29.65 1.06 27.00
C SER A 93 -29.40 1.07 25.47
N LYS A 94 -28.23 1.56 25.00
CA LYS A 94 -27.87 1.62 23.56
C LYS A 94 -26.93 0.50 23.09
N THR A 95 -26.34 -0.26 23.99
CA THR A 95 -25.32 -1.30 23.71
C THR A 95 -25.87 -2.53 22.96
N ASN A 96 -27.16 -2.82 23.02
CA ASN A 96 -27.75 -3.98 22.35
C ASN A 96 -28.12 -3.77 20.86
N LYS A 97 -28.06 -2.53 20.34
CA LYS A 97 -28.36 -2.22 18.92
C LYS A 97 -27.14 -2.21 17.99
N LEU A 98 -25.92 -2.34 18.54
CA LEU A 98 -24.65 -2.11 17.83
C LEU A 98 -23.96 -3.38 17.29
N LYS A 99 -24.64 -4.55 17.26
CA LYS A 99 -24.13 -5.77 16.60
C LYS A 99 -24.41 -5.85 15.10
N GLN A 100 -25.15 -4.87 14.55
CA GLN A 100 -25.55 -4.84 13.15
C GLN A 100 -24.73 -3.78 12.41
N ALA A 101 -24.32 -4.08 11.18
CA ALA A 101 -23.60 -3.14 10.33
C ALA A 101 -24.45 -1.88 10.10
N TYR A 102 -23.79 -0.74 9.98
CA TYR A 102 -24.45 0.55 9.76
C TYR A 102 -23.57 1.46 8.90
N LYS A 103 -24.15 2.52 8.38
CA LYS A 103 -23.47 3.61 7.68
C LYS A 103 -23.73 4.94 8.35
N ILE A 104 -22.77 5.84 8.25
CA ILE A 104 -22.84 7.23 8.67
C ILE A 104 -22.73 8.11 7.42
N GLU A 105 -23.64 9.07 7.25
CA GLU A 105 -23.64 9.98 6.10
C GLU A 105 -23.75 11.44 6.56
N ILE A 106 -22.63 12.17 6.50
CA ILE A 106 -22.58 13.59 6.85
C ILE A 106 -22.59 14.41 5.57
N THR A 107 -23.59 15.29 5.41
CA THR A 107 -23.71 16.21 4.26
C THR A 107 -23.53 17.67 4.67
N LYS A 108 -23.69 17.98 5.95
CA LYS A 108 -23.54 19.32 6.51
C LYS A 108 -23.11 19.20 7.96
N ILE A 109 -22.23 20.09 8.39
CA ILE A 109 -21.87 20.29 9.79
C ILE A 109 -22.15 21.76 10.11
N GLU A 110 -23.19 21.97 10.91
CA GLU A 110 -23.53 23.29 11.47
C GLU A 110 -22.86 23.46 12.83
N ASP A 111 -22.89 24.68 13.36
CA ASP A 111 -22.50 24.97 14.75
C ASP A 111 -23.64 24.48 15.65
N GLU A 112 -23.60 23.19 15.98
CA GLU A 112 -24.67 22.48 16.66
C GLU A 112 -24.72 22.84 18.16
N ASN A 113 -23.58 23.21 18.74
CA ASN A 113 -23.50 23.65 20.13
C ASN A 113 -23.64 25.19 20.30
N SER A 114 -23.70 25.94 19.19
CA SER A 114 -23.81 27.40 19.15
C SER A 114 -22.64 28.12 19.83
N ASP A 115 -21.44 27.54 19.81
CA ASP A 115 -20.23 28.11 20.41
C ASP A 115 -19.45 29.03 19.46
N GLY A 116 -19.87 29.11 18.19
CA GLY A 116 -19.25 29.93 17.15
C GLY A 116 -18.06 29.28 16.45
N ALA A 117 -17.74 28.01 16.74
CA ALA A 117 -16.60 27.29 16.18
C ALA A 117 -16.99 25.87 15.73
N PHE A 118 -16.94 25.61 14.42
CA PHE A 118 -17.15 24.27 13.86
C PHE A 118 -16.05 23.29 14.32
N ASN A 119 -16.34 22.43 15.29
CA ASN A 119 -15.36 21.58 15.94
C ASN A 119 -15.86 20.15 16.23
N LEU A 120 -15.02 19.34 16.88
CA LEU A 120 -15.30 17.92 17.20
C LEU A 120 -16.59 17.73 18.01
N THR A 121 -16.93 18.72 18.84
CA THR A 121 -18.11 18.72 19.69
C THR A 121 -19.39 18.77 18.85
N ASP A 122 -19.36 19.49 17.71
CA ASP A 122 -20.50 19.56 16.78
C ASP A 122 -20.72 18.23 16.06
N VAL A 123 -19.63 17.60 15.61
CA VAL A 123 -19.68 16.25 15.02
C VAL A 123 -20.27 15.26 16.02
N GLU A 124 -19.85 15.36 17.28
CA GLU A 124 -20.36 14.51 18.36
C GLU A 124 -21.84 14.77 18.64
N TYR A 125 -22.26 16.03 18.73
CA TYR A 125 -23.67 16.40 18.91
C TYR A 125 -24.53 15.87 17.76
N LEU A 126 -24.04 16.04 16.54
CA LEU A 126 -24.68 15.60 15.30
C LEU A 126 -24.84 14.07 15.25
N LEU A 127 -23.82 13.30 15.67
CA LEU A 127 -23.92 11.84 15.78
C LEU A 127 -24.84 11.37 16.91
N ARG A 128 -24.91 12.12 18.03
CA ARG A 128 -25.74 11.76 19.20
C ARG A 128 -27.22 12.04 19.00
N ASN A 129 -27.54 13.16 18.35
CA ASN A 129 -28.89 13.72 18.34
C ASN A 129 -29.59 13.61 16.99
N ASN A 130 -28.85 13.38 15.90
CA ASN A 130 -29.44 13.31 14.57
C ASN A 130 -29.52 11.86 14.06
N ASN A 131 -30.65 11.20 14.38
CA ASN A 131 -30.92 9.82 13.97
C ASN A 131 -30.91 9.61 12.43
N ASN A 132 -31.00 10.67 11.63
CA ASN A 132 -31.01 10.58 10.16
C ASN A 132 -29.62 10.33 9.55
N ILE A 133 -28.57 10.39 10.35
CA ILE A 133 -27.18 10.28 9.88
C ILE A 133 -26.69 8.85 9.96
N ILE A 134 -27.23 8.06 10.90
CA ILE A 134 -26.89 6.66 11.11
C ILE A 134 -27.99 5.78 10.54
N THR A 135 -27.67 4.99 9.52
CA THR A 135 -28.61 4.03 8.91
C THR A 135 -28.07 2.62 9.08
N THR A 136 -28.89 1.70 9.62
CA THR A 136 -28.53 0.28 9.69
C THR A 136 -28.50 -0.35 8.30
N LEU A 137 -27.49 -1.16 8.04
CA LEU A 137 -27.37 -1.96 6.83
C LEU A 137 -28.06 -3.32 7.03
N ASN A 138 -28.61 -3.85 5.94
CA ASN A 138 -29.19 -5.20 5.92
C ASN A 138 -28.09 -6.28 5.83
N GLY A 139 -26.99 -5.97 5.16
CA GLY A 139 -25.80 -6.81 5.05
C GLY A 139 -24.89 -6.75 6.28
N ASN A 140 -23.70 -7.35 6.15
CA ASN A 140 -22.68 -7.38 7.20
C ASN A 140 -21.71 -6.19 7.16
N GLY A 141 -21.83 -5.29 6.18
CA GLY A 141 -20.92 -4.15 5.99
C GLY A 141 -19.62 -4.50 5.25
N ASP A 142 -19.51 -5.70 4.67
CA ASP A 142 -18.39 -6.06 3.78
C ASP A 142 -18.43 -5.19 2.53
N PHE A 143 -17.27 -4.71 2.05
CA PHE A 143 -17.17 -3.88 0.85
C PHE A 143 -17.73 -4.54 -0.42
N ARG A 144 -17.93 -5.86 -0.40
CA ARG A 144 -18.53 -6.66 -1.48
C ARG A 144 -20.05 -6.73 -1.41
N SER A 145 -20.65 -6.35 -0.28
CA SER A 145 -22.10 -6.35 -0.13
C SER A 145 -22.74 -5.30 -1.05
N GLU A 146 -23.94 -5.60 -1.56
CA GLU A 146 -24.64 -4.72 -2.52
C GLU A 146 -24.80 -3.30 -1.97
N GLU A 147 -25.17 -3.15 -0.70
CA GLU A 147 -25.31 -1.84 -0.05
C GLU A 147 -23.98 -1.06 -0.02
N CYS A 148 -22.87 -1.72 0.32
CA CYS A 148 -21.55 -1.07 0.30
C CYS A 148 -21.10 -0.73 -1.12
N VAL A 149 -21.46 -1.54 -2.11
CA VAL A 149 -21.18 -1.25 -3.53
C VAL A 149 -21.99 -0.04 -4.01
N GLU A 150 -23.24 0.13 -3.59
CA GLU A 150 -24.01 1.33 -3.91
C GLU A 150 -23.40 2.59 -3.28
N LEU A 151 -22.91 2.51 -2.03
CA LEU A 151 -22.16 3.61 -1.41
C LEU A 151 -20.86 3.91 -2.15
N LEU A 152 -20.15 2.87 -2.61
CA LEU A 152 -18.96 3.01 -3.45
C LEU A 152 -19.29 3.72 -4.76
N LYS A 153 -20.39 3.35 -5.43
CA LYS A 153 -20.85 4.00 -6.66
C LYS A 153 -21.17 5.48 -6.45
N GLU A 154 -21.72 5.86 -5.30
CA GLU A 154 -21.97 7.26 -4.95
C GLU A 154 -20.67 8.05 -4.70
N ALA A 155 -19.65 7.41 -4.12
CA ALA A 155 -18.41 8.07 -3.75
C ALA A 155 -17.58 8.54 -4.95
N ASP A 156 -16.94 9.70 -4.82
CA ASP A 156 -15.94 10.18 -5.77
C ASP A 156 -14.54 9.65 -5.42
N ILE A 157 -14.21 9.64 -4.12
CA ILE A 157 -12.90 9.28 -3.60
C ILE A 157 -13.02 8.33 -2.41
N VAL A 158 -12.25 7.24 -2.43
CA VAL A 158 -12.16 6.26 -1.35
C VAL A 158 -10.86 6.42 -0.57
N ILE A 159 -10.96 6.57 0.76
CA ILE A 159 -9.78 6.83 1.60
C ILE A 159 -9.85 5.97 2.86
N THR A 160 -8.94 5.00 2.98
CA THR A 160 -9.02 3.97 4.03
C THR A 160 -7.71 3.18 4.24
N ASN A 161 -7.69 2.34 5.28
CA ASN A 161 -6.76 1.23 5.45
C ASN A 161 -7.52 -0.11 5.28
N PRO A 162 -7.61 -0.66 4.06
CA PRO A 162 -8.30 -1.94 3.84
C PRO A 162 -7.52 -3.12 4.44
N PRO A 163 -8.18 -4.25 4.73
CA PRO A 163 -7.49 -5.48 5.14
C PRO A 163 -6.44 -5.89 4.09
N PHE A 164 -5.20 -6.13 4.53
CA PHE A 164 -4.11 -6.42 3.59
C PHE A 164 -4.31 -7.73 2.84
N SER A 165 -5.02 -8.68 3.45
CA SER A 165 -5.43 -9.95 2.84
C SER A 165 -6.37 -9.77 1.64
N LEU A 166 -7.20 -8.73 1.64
CA LEU A 166 -8.20 -8.42 0.60
C LEU A 166 -7.77 -7.29 -0.34
N PHE A 167 -6.55 -6.77 -0.18
CA PHE A 167 -6.07 -5.58 -0.91
C PHE A 167 -6.19 -5.70 -2.44
N ARG A 168 -5.83 -6.85 -3.03
CA ARG A 168 -5.91 -7.06 -4.49
C ARG A 168 -7.34 -7.00 -5.01
N GLU A 169 -8.26 -7.66 -4.32
CA GLU A 169 -9.67 -7.69 -4.66
C GLU A 169 -10.28 -6.29 -4.51
N TYR A 170 -9.92 -5.58 -3.43
CA TYR A 170 -10.38 -4.23 -3.18
C TYR A 170 -9.91 -3.25 -4.26
N VAL A 171 -8.62 -3.25 -4.61
CA VAL A 171 -8.11 -2.40 -5.69
C VAL A 171 -8.77 -2.72 -7.03
N ALA A 172 -9.01 -4.00 -7.34
CA ALA A 172 -9.71 -4.39 -8.56
C ALA A 172 -11.12 -3.77 -8.62
N GLN A 173 -11.87 -3.83 -7.52
CA GLN A 173 -13.20 -3.21 -7.41
C GLN A 173 -13.12 -1.68 -7.58
N LEU A 174 -12.16 -0.99 -6.94
CA LEU A 174 -11.99 0.45 -7.08
C LEU A 174 -11.70 0.88 -8.53
N ILE A 175 -10.91 0.08 -9.25
CA ILE A 175 -10.61 0.32 -10.67
C ILE A 175 -11.83 0.03 -11.56
N GLU A 176 -12.58 -1.04 -11.27
CA GLU A 176 -13.81 -1.38 -12.00
C GLU A 176 -14.85 -0.26 -11.95
N PHE A 177 -15.00 0.38 -10.79
CA PHE A 177 -15.92 1.52 -10.61
C PHE A 177 -15.30 2.90 -10.90
N ASP A 178 -14.10 2.96 -11.50
CA ASP A 178 -13.35 4.18 -11.82
C ASP A 178 -13.23 5.18 -10.65
N LYS A 179 -12.96 4.65 -9.47
CA LYS A 179 -12.88 5.46 -8.25
C LYS A 179 -11.49 6.06 -8.08
N LYS A 180 -11.44 7.30 -7.59
CA LYS A 180 -10.18 7.84 -7.05
C LYS A 180 -9.96 7.31 -5.65
N PHE A 181 -8.72 7.07 -5.27
CA PHE A 181 -8.47 6.54 -3.93
C PHE A 181 -7.10 6.88 -3.36
N ILE A 182 -7.02 6.88 -2.04
CA ILE A 182 -5.79 6.95 -1.25
C ILE A 182 -5.90 5.90 -0.16
N ILE A 183 -5.20 4.77 -0.32
CA ILE A 183 -5.35 3.62 0.57
C ILE A 183 -3.99 3.15 1.10
N ILE A 184 -3.99 2.51 2.26
CA ILE A 184 -2.80 1.86 2.79
C ILE A 184 -2.76 0.41 2.33
N GLY A 185 -1.57 -0.08 2.02
CA GLY A 185 -1.37 -1.48 1.65
C GLY A 185 0.02 -1.97 2.01
N ASN A 186 0.24 -3.26 1.80
CA ASN A 186 1.56 -3.85 1.95
C ASN A 186 2.43 -3.56 0.71
N THR A 187 3.70 -3.19 0.89
CA THR A 187 4.68 -2.95 -0.19
C THR A 187 4.90 -4.19 -1.06
N ASN A 188 4.68 -5.39 -0.53
CA ASN A 188 4.71 -6.62 -1.32
C ASN A 188 3.65 -6.61 -2.44
N ALA A 189 2.57 -5.84 -2.29
CA ALA A 189 1.54 -5.74 -3.32
C ALA A 189 2.06 -5.14 -4.62
N LEU A 190 3.13 -4.34 -4.59
CA LEU A 190 3.74 -3.73 -5.78
C LEU A 190 4.21 -4.74 -6.83
N THR A 191 4.51 -5.98 -6.43
CA THR A 191 4.96 -7.04 -7.33
C THR A 191 3.87 -8.02 -7.72
N TYR A 192 2.65 -7.88 -7.19
CA TYR A 192 1.52 -8.69 -7.62
C TYR A 192 1.15 -8.35 -9.06
N LYS A 193 0.87 -9.37 -9.86
CA LYS A 193 0.69 -9.25 -11.31
C LYS A 193 -0.32 -8.16 -11.71
N GLU A 194 -1.46 -8.12 -11.04
CA GLU A 194 -2.54 -7.16 -11.36
C GLU A 194 -2.19 -5.75 -10.91
N ILE A 195 -1.58 -5.61 -9.73
CA ILE A 195 -1.15 -4.33 -9.18
C ILE A 195 -0.01 -3.73 -10.00
N PHE A 196 1.01 -4.54 -10.32
CA PHE A 196 2.13 -4.12 -11.14
C PHE A 196 1.69 -3.69 -12.54
N LYS A 197 0.69 -4.38 -13.12
CA LYS A 197 0.09 -3.96 -14.39
C LYS A 197 -0.48 -2.54 -14.31
N LEU A 198 -1.20 -2.20 -13.25
CA LEU A 198 -1.74 -0.85 -13.06
C LEU A 198 -0.63 0.20 -12.92
N ILE A 199 0.48 -0.14 -12.26
CA ILE A 199 1.64 0.77 -12.13
C ILE A 199 2.32 0.98 -13.48
N LYS A 200 2.52 -0.09 -14.26
CA LYS A 200 3.07 -0.03 -15.61
C LYS A 200 2.21 0.86 -16.54
N GLU A 201 0.89 0.81 -16.39
CA GLU A 201 -0.08 1.63 -17.13
C GLU A 201 -0.25 3.06 -16.58
N ASP A 202 0.55 3.49 -15.59
CA ASP A 202 0.43 4.77 -14.87
C ASP A 202 -0.98 5.02 -14.27
N LYS A 203 -1.67 3.95 -13.85
CA LYS A 203 -2.98 3.97 -13.20
C LYS A 203 -2.91 3.83 -11.68
N LEU A 204 -1.75 3.45 -11.15
CA LEU A 204 -1.50 3.27 -9.72
C LEU A 204 -0.06 3.68 -9.39
N ARG A 205 0.13 4.34 -8.25
CA ARG A 205 1.45 4.76 -7.74
C ARG A 205 1.46 4.81 -6.22
N THR A 206 2.64 5.00 -5.63
CA THR A 206 2.75 5.20 -4.18
C THR A 206 2.35 6.63 -3.79
N GLY A 207 1.90 6.81 -2.55
CA GLY A 207 1.58 8.13 -1.98
C GLY A 207 2.83 8.95 -1.65
N TYR A 208 2.68 10.13 -1.04
CA TYR A 208 3.79 11.03 -0.73
C TYR A 208 4.71 10.52 0.38
N THR A 209 4.20 9.69 1.30
CA THR A 209 4.89 9.34 2.54
C THR A 209 5.04 7.84 2.76
N ASN A 210 5.91 7.49 3.71
CA ASN A 210 6.01 6.17 4.34
C ASN A 210 6.33 4.98 3.39
N PHE A 211 7.18 5.20 2.39
CA PHE A 211 7.77 4.10 1.61
C PHE A 211 9.08 3.60 2.26
N ASN A 212 9.19 2.30 2.56
CA ASN A 212 10.34 1.64 3.21
C ASN A 212 10.74 2.14 4.62
N VAL A 213 9.94 3.00 5.25
CA VAL A 213 10.15 3.45 6.64
C VAL A 213 9.35 2.61 7.63
N GLY A 214 8.29 1.95 7.16
CA GLY A 214 7.31 1.26 8.00
C GLY A 214 6.34 2.23 8.68
N MET A 215 5.15 1.72 8.98
CA MET A 215 4.09 2.47 9.66
C MET A 215 3.81 1.83 11.02
N TYR A 216 3.44 2.66 11.99
CA TYR A 216 2.94 2.18 13.29
C TYR A 216 1.42 2.20 13.27
N PHE A 217 0.82 1.13 13.76
CA PHE A 217 -0.62 0.98 13.87
C PHE A 217 -0.98 0.70 15.31
N TYR A 218 -2.13 1.21 15.77
CA TYR A 218 -2.72 0.75 17.03
C TYR A 218 -3.33 -0.63 16.82
N VAL A 219 -3.31 -1.40 17.89
CA VAL A 219 -3.74 -2.80 17.91
C VAL A 219 -4.56 -3.05 19.18
N PRO A 220 -5.45 -4.05 19.19
CA PRO A 220 -6.24 -4.38 20.38
C PRO A 220 -5.40 -4.64 21.63
N GLU A 221 -5.99 -4.41 22.81
CA GLU A 221 -5.29 -4.61 24.09
C GLU A 221 -4.84 -6.05 24.33
N ASP A 222 -5.51 -7.03 23.73
CA ASP A 222 -5.20 -8.45 23.88
C ASP A 222 -4.09 -8.94 22.92
N TRP A 223 -3.46 -8.04 22.16
CA TRP A 223 -2.27 -8.39 21.36
C TRP A 223 -1.01 -8.53 22.22
N ASP A 224 -0.40 -9.71 22.18
CA ASP A 224 0.82 -10.02 22.92
C ASP A 224 2.06 -9.36 22.30
N ASN A 225 2.14 -9.35 20.97
CA ASN A 225 3.32 -8.89 20.23
C ASN A 225 3.16 -7.42 19.80
N TYR A 226 3.71 -6.50 20.58
CA TYR A 226 3.74 -5.06 20.27
C TYR A 226 5.16 -4.49 20.40
N HIS A 227 5.41 -3.36 19.75
CA HIS A 227 6.72 -2.69 19.73
C HIS A 227 6.84 -1.56 20.75
N LYS A 228 5.75 -0.83 20.99
CA LYS A 228 5.68 0.24 21.98
C LYS A 228 4.24 0.49 22.44
N VAL A 229 4.09 1.25 23.50
CA VAL A 229 2.81 1.78 23.98
C VAL A 229 2.86 3.31 23.88
N GLU A 230 1.80 3.93 23.38
CA GLU A 230 1.64 5.38 23.23
C GLU A 230 0.20 5.71 23.67
N ASP A 231 0.04 6.62 24.63
CA ASP A 231 -1.25 7.01 25.21
C ASP A 231 -2.12 5.82 25.67
N GLY A 232 -1.49 4.85 26.34
CA GLY A 232 -2.15 3.64 26.84
C GLY A 232 -2.48 2.59 25.78
N ARG A 233 -2.25 2.87 24.49
CA ARG A 233 -2.55 1.95 23.39
C ARG A 233 -1.30 1.24 22.90
N LYS A 234 -1.41 -0.06 22.62
CA LYS A 234 -0.34 -0.88 22.04
C LYS A 234 -0.14 -0.51 20.57
N LEU A 235 1.12 -0.51 20.12
CA LEU A 235 1.47 -0.26 18.72
C LEU A 235 2.38 -1.34 18.14
N VAL A 236 2.10 -1.73 16.90
CA VAL A 236 2.97 -2.58 16.08
C VAL A 236 3.52 -1.78 14.92
N ARG A 237 4.82 -1.96 14.64
CA ARG A 237 5.45 -1.45 13.43
C ARG A 237 5.33 -2.49 12.32
N VAL A 238 4.68 -2.13 11.22
CA VAL A 238 4.69 -2.92 9.99
C VAL A 238 5.65 -2.24 9.02
N SER A 239 6.82 -2.86 8.83
CA SER A 239 7.90 -2.32 7.99
C SER A 239 7.53 -2.22 6.50
N THR A 240 6.58 -3.04 6.08
CA THR A 240 6.13 -3.20 4.70
C THR A 240 4.81 -2.49 4.42
N SER A 241 4.44 -1.43 5.16
CA SER A 241 3.25 -0.64 4.85
C SER A 241 3.61 0.63 4.06
N CYS A 242 2.78 0.99 3.08
CA CYS A 242 2.89 2.25 2.34
C CYS A 242 1.52 2.68 1.78
N TRP A 243 1.44 3.94 1.36
CA TRP A 243 0.26 4.50 0.70
C TRP A 243 0.24 4.17 -0.80
N PHE A 244 -0.95 3.91 -1.32
CA PHE A 244 -1.26 3.66 -2.72
C PHE A 244 -2.35 4.62 -3.20
N THR A 245 -2.20 5.16 -4.39
CA THR A 245 -3.19 6.06 -4.97
C THR A 245 -3.16 6.04 -6.50
N ASN A 246 -4.27 6.39 -7.12
CA ASN A 246 -4.34 6.72 -8.55
C ASN A 246 -4.39 8.24 -8.80
N LEU A 247 -4.41 9.07 -7.75
CA LEU A 247 -4.32 10.52 -7.83
C LEU A 247 -2.90 10.96 -8.21
N TYR A 248 -2.80 12.19 -8.70
CA TYR A 248 -1.50 12.79 -9.01
C TYR A 248 -0.66 12.90 -7.75
N VAL A 249 0.61 12.51 -7.87
CA VAL A 249 1.60 12.62 -6.80
C VAL A 249 2.85 13.25 -7.39
N LYS A 250 3.17 14.49 -6.97
CA LYS A 250 4.24 15.31 -7.57
C LYS A 250 5.57 14.58 -7.68
N LYS A 251 5.94 13.79 -6.67
CA LYS A 251 7.23 13.07 -6.65
C LYS A 251 7.39 12.09 -7.82
N HIS A 252 6.28 11.58 -8.37
CA HIS A 252 6.27 10.71 -9.56
C HIS A 252 6.35 11.48 -10.88
N ARG A 253 6.70 12.76 -10.82
CA ARG A 253 7.08 13.61 -11.95
C ARG A 253 8.46 14.26 -11.76
N ASP A 254 9.10 14.02 -10.63
CA ASP A 254 10.46 14.49 -10.41
C ASP A 254 11.43 13.65 -11.25
N PHE A 255 12.33 14.33 -11.97
CA PHE A 255 13.37 13.66 -12.74
C PHE A 255 14.50 13.21 -11.82
N ILE A 256 14.87 11.94 -11.91
CA ILE A 256 16.06 11.40 -11.25
C ILE A 256 17.30 11.94 -11.99
N THR A 257 18.18 12.62 -11.28
CA THR A 257 19.46 13.09 -11.85
C THR A 257 20.39 11.89 -12.06
N LEU A 258 20.76 11.65 -13.31
CA LEU A 258 21.65 10.56 -13.71
C LEU A 258 23.06 11.11 -13.90
N TYR A 259 24.03 10.54 -13.19
CA TYR A 259 25.41 11.04 -13.18
C TYR A 259 26.47 9.94 -13.38
N LYS A 260 26.09 8.67 -13.26
CA LYS A 260 27.00 7.54 -13.46
C LYS A 260 27.23 7.27 -14.95
N LYS A 261 28.46 6.89 -15.28
CA LYS A 261 28.81 6.39 -16.61
C LYS A 261 28.77 4.86 -16.61
N TYR A 262 28.24 4.25 -17.65
CA TYR A 262 28.20 2.81 -17.79
C TYR A 262 29.61 2.22 -17.88
N THR A 263 29.85 1.18 -17.07
CA THR A 263 30.99 0.28 -17.20
C THR A 263 30.50 -1.16 -16.96
N PRO A 264 30.91 -2.14 -17.79
CA PRO A 264 30.52 -3.54 -17.62
C PRO A 264 30.89 -4.11 -16.24
N GLU A 265 31.95 -3.60 -15.63
CA GLU A 265 32.43 -4.06 -14.34
C GLU A 265 31.53 -3.59 -13.18
N GLU A 266 30.98 -2.37 -13.24
CA GLU A 266 30.08 -1.82 -12.21
C GLU A 266 28.63 -2.26 -12.44
N PHE A 267 28.22 -2.35 -13.71
CA PHE A 267 26.85 -2.68 -14.11
C PHE A 267 26.84 -3.95 -14.99
N PRO A 268 27.03 -5.14 -14.39
CA PRO A 268 27.13 -6.38 -15.13
C PRO A 268 25.81 -6.74 -15.83
N HIS A 269 25.91 -7.37 -17.00
CA HIS A 269 24.75 -7.92 -17.69
C HIS A 269 24.20 -9.16 -16.98
N TYR A 270 22.91 -9.43 -17.19
CA TYR A 270 22.32 -10.73 -16.85
C TYR A 270 22.70 -11.77 -17.90
N GLU A 271 22.77 -13.03 -17.48
CA GLU A 271 23.13 -14.15 -18.34
C GLU A 271 21.94 -14.69 -19.14
N ASN A 272 20.72 -14.45 -18.64
CA ASN A 272 19.48 -14.98 -19.18
C ASN A 272 18.51 -13.92 -19.71
N TYR A 273 18.95 -12.66 -19.78
CA TYR A 273 18.14 -11.56 -20.29
C TYR A 273 19.03 -10.40 -20.72
N ASP A 274 18.70 -9.73 -21.83
CA ASP A 274 19.50 -8.63 -22.39
C ASP A 274 19.25 -7.32 -21.64
N ALA A 275 19.74 -7.24 -20.41
CA ALA A 275 19.72 -6.04 -19.58
C ALA A 275 20.91 -6.00 -18.63
N ILE A 276 21.25 -4.80 -18.17
CA ILE A 276 22.26 -4.60 -17.11
C ILE A 276 21.62 -4.62 -15.73
N ASN A 277 22.38 -5.03 -14.72
CA ASN A 277 22.00 -4.91 -13.33
C ASN A 277 22.46 -3.59 -12.73
N VAL A 278 21.54 -2.85 -12.14
CA VAL A 278 21.83 -1.66 -11.33
C VAL A 278 21.30 -1.88 -9.91
N ASP A 279 22.19 -1.89 -8.92
CA ASP A 279 21.81 -2.19 -7.53
C ASP A 279 21.18 -1.01 -6.78
N LYS A 280 21.38 0.22 -7.27
CA LYS A 280 20.79 1.42 -6.68
C LYS A 280 20.20 2.32 -7.75
N VAL A 281 18.97 2.77 -7.51
CA VAL A 281 18.25 3.69 -8.41
C VAL A 281 19.04 4.97 -8.69
N SER A 282 19.80 5.47 -7.71
CA SER A 282 20.66 6.65 -7.87
C SER A 282 21.89 6.43 -8.75
N GLU A 283 22.23 5.18 -9.08
CA GLU A 283 23.42 4.81 -9.85
C GLU A 283 23.07 4.42 -11.30
N ILE A 284 21.81 4.61 -11.74
CA ILE A 284 21.41 4.36 -13.13
C ILE A 284 22.32 5.19 -14.06
N PRO A 285 23.03 4.54 -15.01
CA PRO A 285 24.03 5.22 -15.85
C PRO A 285 23.36 6.10 -16.91
N PHE A 286 23.84 7.34 -17.12
CA PHE A 286 23.22 8.29 -18.06
C PHE A 286 23.51 7.99 -19.54
N ASP A 287 24.45 7.12 -19.86
CA ASP A 287 24.91 6.80 -21.23
C ASP A 287 24.58 5.37 -21.67
N TYR A 288 23.60 4.74 -21.02
CA TYR A 288 23.10 3.41 -21.39
C TYR A 288 21.64 3.48 -21.86
N ASP A 289 21.40 3.06 -23.10
CA ASP A 289 20.09 3.14 -23.78
C ASP A 289 19.31 1.81 -23.80
N GLY A 290 19.96 0.70 -23.40
CA GLY A 290 19.34 -0.62 -23.31
C GLY A 290 18.42 -0.77 -22.10
N GLU A 291 17.93 -2.00 -21.90
CA GLU A 291 17.11 -2.33 -20.74
C GLU A 291 17.95 -2.44 -19.45
N ILE A 292 17.36 -1.99 -18.34
CA ILE A 292 18.05 -1.86 -17.05
C ILE A 292 17.20 -2.55 -15.98
N GLY A 293 17.79 -3.50 -15.26
CA GLY A 293 17.20 -4.12 -14.08
C GLY A 293 17.50 -3.31 -12.83
N VAL A 294 16.49 -2.68 -12.26
CA VAL A 294 16.57 -1.86 -11.04
C VAL A 294 15.85 -2.53 -9.86
N PRO A 295 16.14 -2.14 -8.59
CA PRO A 295 15.42 -2.69 -7.44
C PRO A 295 13.94 -2.26 -7.42
N ILE A 296 13.08 -3.03 -6.76
CA ILE A 296 11.64 -2.71 -6.61
C ILE A 296 11.40 -1.32 -6.01
N THR A 297 12.33 -0.83 -5.19
CA THR A 297 12.29 0.51 -4.60
C THR A 297 12.29 1.64 -5.63
N PHE A 298 12.60 1.34 -6.90
CA PHE A 298 12.43 2.25 -8.03
C PHE A 298 10.99 2.75 -8.18
N LEU A 299 9.97 1.92 -7.89
CA LEU A 299 8.56 2.32 -8.12
C LEU A 299 8.15 3.57 -7.34
N ASP A 300 8.75 3.81 -6.18
CA ASP A 300 8.48 5.01 -5.38
C ASP A 300 9.03 6.30 -5.97
N LYS A 301 10.00 6.17 -6.88
CA LYS A 301 10.62 7.27 -7.62
C LYS A 301 10.31 7.21 -9.11
N TYR A 302 9.41 6.31 -9.51
CA TYR A 302 9.09 6.10 -10.91
C TYR A 302 8.42 7.35 -11.46
N ASN A 303 9.05 7.89 -12.50
CA ASN A 303 8.52 8.96 -13.32
C ASN A 303 8.28 8.41 -14.74
N PRO A 304 7.01 8.30 -15.18
CA PRO A 304 6.68 7.77 -16.51
C PRO A 304 7.16 8.65 -17.66
N ASP A 305 7.50 9.93 -17.40
CA ASP A 305 8.07 10.82 -18.42
C ASP A 305 9.58 10.56 -18.63
N GLN A 306 10.25 9.98 -17.64
CA GLN A 306 11.69 9.69 -17.70
C GLN A 306 11.99 8.23 -18.10
N PHE A 307 11.18 7.29 -17.63
CA PHE A 307 11.39 5.87 -17.83
C PHE A 307 10.12 5.18 -18.29
N GLU A 308 10.28 4.11 -19.04
CA GLU A 308 9.26 3.14 -19.36
C GLU A 308 9.49 1.88 -18.51
N ILE A 309 8.45 1.38 -17.87
CA ILE A 309 8.48 0.07 -17.20
C ILE A 309 8.19 -1.02 -18.24
N ILE A 310 9.14 -1.90 -18.48
CA ILE A 310 9.01 -3.00 -19.43
C ILE A 310 8.32 -4.19 -18.76
N ALA A 311 8.88 -4.68 -17.64
CA ALA A 311 8.40 -5.89 -16.98
C ALA A 311 8.97 -6.08 -15.56
N LEU A 312 8.47 -7.10 -14.86
CA LEU A 312 9.16 -7.69 -13.71
C LEU A 312 10.16 -8.74 -14.19
N GLY A 313 11.36 -8.77 -13.59
CA GLY A 313 12.45 -9.69 -13.91
C GLY A 313 12.23 -11.12 -13.39
N ILE A 314 11.05 -11.68 -13.66
CA ILE A 314 10.63 -13.02 -13.23
C ILE A 314 9.90 -13.74 -14.37
N VAL A 315 9.85 -15.07 -14.27
CA VAL A 315 9.10 -15.92 -15.21
C VAL A 315 7.64 -15.46 -15.34
N GLY A 316 7.12 -15.49 -16.56
CA GLY A 316 5.76 -15.06 -16.90
C GLY A 316 5.59 -13.54 -17.07
N SER A 317 6.61 -12.74 -16.71
CA SER A 317 6.67 -11.30 -17.02
C SER A 317 7.69 -10.97 -18.10
N ILE A 318 8.79 -11.74 -18.19
CA ILE A 318 9.79 -11.67 -19.27
C ILE A 318 10.04 -13.04 -19.90
N SER A 319 10.57 -13.03 -21.12
CA SER A 319 11.09 -14.21 -21.81
C SER A 319 12.60 -14.28 -21.61
N PHE A 320 13.10 -15.39 -21.07
CA PHE A 320 14.53 -15.61 -20.89
C PHE A 320 15.20 -16.03 -22.20
N SER A 321 16.45 -15.60 -22.40
CA SER A 321 17.21 -15.86 -23.63
C SER A 321 17.82 -17.26 -23.73
N CYS A 322 17.86 -18.00 -22.62
CA CYS A 322 18.42 -19.35 -22.56
C CYS A 322 17.66 -20.20 -21.53
N GLU A 323 17.85 -21.51 -21.55
CA GLU A 323 17.37 -22.46 -20.52
C GLU A 323 18.55 -23.26 -19.96
N LYS A 324 19.14 -22.79 -18.85
CA LYS A 324 20.26 -23.48 -18.19
C LYS A 324 19.76 -24.32 -17.02
N LYS A 325 20.19 -25.59 -16.96
CA LYS A 325 19.95 -26.46 -15.80
C LYS A 325 21.05 -26.23 -14.76
N MET A 326 20.65 -25.91 -13.54
CA MET A 326 21.55 -25.48 -12.47
C MET A 326 21.30 -26.25 -11.18
N GLU A 327 22.35 -26.52 -10.44
CA GLU A 327 22.25 -26.96 -9.05
C GLU A 327 22.10 -25.76 -8.11
N ILE A 328 21.23 -25.90 -7.13
CA ILE A 328 21.00 -24.88 -6.10
C ILE A 328 22.10 -25.00 -5.03
N LEU A 329 22.68 -23.85 -4.68
CA LEU A 329 23.65 -23.73 -3.61
C LEU A 329 23.03 -23.00 -2.41
N ARG A 330 23.20 -23.53 -1.20
CA ARG A 330 22.85 -22.85 0.05
C ARG A 330 24.12 -22.47 0.80
N LYS A 331 24.33 -21.17 0.99
CA LYS A 331 25.58 -20.62 1.55
C LYS A 331 26.83 -21.11 0.79
N GLY A 332 26.72 -21.22 -0.54
CA GLY A 332 27.80 -21.69 -1.42
C GLY A 332 28.00 -23.21 -1.44
N LYS A 333 27.19 -23.99 -0.71
CA LYS A 333 27.30 -25.45 -0.66
C LYS A 333 26.22 -26.12 -1.54
N PRO A 334 26.56 -27.16 -2.31
CA PRO A 334 25.61 -27.96 -3.08
C PRO A 334 24.48 -28.51 -2.21
N THR A 335 23.24 -28.48 -2.71
CA THR A 335 22.09 -29.08 -2.03
C THR A 335 21.63 -30.39 -2.66
N GLY A 336 22.08 -30.74 -3.87
CA GLY A 336 21.51 -31.82 -4.67
C GLY A 336 20.14 -31.51 -5.26
N GLU A 337 19.60 -30.29 -5.05
CA GLU A 337 18.37 -29.81 -5.68
C GLU A 337 18.71 -29.06 -6.97
N TYR A 338 17.87 -29.22 -8.00
CA TYR A 338 18.10 -28.62 -9.31
C TYR A 338 17.00 -27.64 -9.71
N THR A 339 17.34 -26.70 -10.59
CA THR A 339 16.42 -25.72 -11.16
C THR A 339 16.77 -25.40 -12.60
N VAL A 340 15.84 -24.78 -13.32
CA VAL A 340 16.08 -24.17 -14.63
C VAL A 340 16.07 -22.66 -14.46
N ASN A 341 17.07 -21.98 -15.01
CA ASN A 341 17.20 -20.51 -14.99
C ASN A 341 16.96 -19.86 -13.62
N ALA A 342 17.70 -20.31 -12.59
CA ALA A 342 17.61 -19.71 -11.26
C ALA A 342 16.16 -19.61 -10.71
N LYS A 343 15.35 -20.66 -10.90
CA LYS A 343 13.92 -20.70 -10.52
C LYS A 343 13.06 -19.66 -11.26
N GLY A 344 13.43 -19.35 -12.51
CA GLY A 344 12.72 -18.36 -13.32
C GLY A 344 12.97 -16.92 -12.85
N THR A 345 14.19 -16.60 -12.44
CA THR A 345 14.61 -15.24 -12.04
C THR A 345 15.87 -14.83 -12.77
N LEU A 346 16.19 -13.54 -12.75
CA LEU A 346 17.43 -13.01 -13.31
C LEU A 346 18.65 -13.46 -12.51
N TYR A 347 19.74 -13.75 -13.20
CA TYR A 347 21.03 -14.10 -12.57
C TYR A 347 22.20 -13.55 -13.38
N ARG A 348 23.34 -13.41 -12.71
CA ARG A 348 24.62 -12.99 -13.32
C ARG A 348 25.75 -13.87 -12.83
N LYS A 349 26.88 -13.85 -13.53
CA LYS A 349 28.10 -14.54 -13.07
C LYS A 349 28.51 -14.07 -11.67
N TYR A 350 28.90 -15.03 -10.84
CA TYR A 350 29.40 -14.78 -9.50
C TYR A 350 30.78 -14.11 -9.58
N ASN A 351 30.96 -13.03 -8.83
CA ASN A 351 32.24 -12.35 -8.72
C ASN A 351 32.80 -12.51 -7.30
N PRO A 352 33.84 -13.33 -7.07
CA PRO A 352 34.37 -13.61 -5.74
C PRO A 352 35.00 -12.38 -5.05
N ILE A 353 35.32 -11.33 -5.80
CA ILE A 353 35.93 -10.10 -5.27
C ILE A 353 34.85 -9.10 -4.84
N LYS A 354 33.75 -8.99 -5.60
CA LYS A 354 32.70 -7.98 -5.40
C LYS A 354 31.47 -8.50 -4.65
N ASP A 355 31.14 -9.77 -4.81
CA ASP A 355 29.90 -10.32 -4.26
C ASP A 355 30.05 -10.62 -2.77
N THR A 356 29.25 -9.95 -1.95
CA THR A 356 29.24 -10.16 -0.49
C THR A 356 28.50 -11.44 -0.09
N LYS A 357 27.67 -11.98 -0.98
CA LYS A 357 26.91 -13.21 -0.78
C LYS A 357 27.56 -14.34 -1.56
N PRO A 358 27.60 -15.57 -1.00
CA PRO A 358 28.09 -16.73 -1.72
C PRO A 358 27.23 -17.01 -2.96
N PRO A 359 27.77 -17.73 -3.96
CA PRO A 359 27.01 -18.10 -5.15
C PRO A 359 25.77 -18.91 -4.77
N ALA A 360 24.71 -18.71 -5.55
CA ALA A 360 23.41 -19.32 -5.33
C ALA A 360 23.14 -20.49 -6.28
N PHE A 361 23.82 -20.52 -7.43
CA PHE A 361 23.63 -21.55 -8.43
C PHE A 361 24.97 -21.97 -9.04
N ARG A 362 25.01 -23.23 -9.48
CA ARG A 362 26.11 -23.80 -10.24
C ARG A 362 25.56 -24.43 -11.52
N ASP A 363 26.13 -24.06 -12.66
CA ASP A 363 25.85 -24.74 -13.93
C ASP A 363 26.24 -26.21 -13.85
N ILE A 364 25.38 -27.12 -14.32
CA ILE A 364 25.69 -28.56 -14.31
C ILE A 364 26.66 -28.93 -15.44
N GLU A 365 26.59 -28.23 -16.57
CA GLU A 365 27.39 -28.54 -17.76
C GLU A 365 28.76 -27.90 -17.67
N THR A 366 28.81 -26.61 -17.29
CA THR A 366 30.06 -25.84 -17.30
C THR A 366 30.72 -25.74 -15.93
N GLY A 367 29.99 -25.99 -14.84
CA GLY A 367 30.45 -25.76 -13.47
C GLY A 367 30.53 -24.27 -13.08
N GLU A 368 30.15 -23.34 -13.96
CA GLU A 368 30.16 -21.91 -13.67
C GLU A 368 29.24 -21.55 -12.49
N LEU A 369 29.65 -20.55 -11.71
CA LEU A 369 28.93 -20.11 -10.52
C LEU A 369 28.16 -18.82 -10.80
N TYR A 370 26.93 -18.75 -10.30
CA TYR A 370 26.05 -17.60 -10.50
C TYR A 370 25.47 -17.04 -9.21
N SER A 371 25.29 -15.72 -9.22
CA SER A 371 24.63 -14.96 -8.17
C SER A 371 23.15 -14.80 -8.49
N SER A 372 22.29 -15.15 -7.53
CA SER A 372 20.85 -14.89 -7.62
C SER A 372 20.57 -13.42 -7.43
N MET A 373 19.67 -12.87 -8.24
CA MET A 373 19.19 -11.51 -8.08
C MET A 373 17.85 -11.52 -7.37
N TYR A 374 17.67 -10.61 -6.41
CA TYR A 374 16.33 -10.26 -5.93
C TYR A 374 15.50 -9.75 -7.12
N ALA A 375 14.17 -9.91 -7.03
CA ALA A 375 13.24 -9.44 -8.05
C ALA A 375 13.57 -8.01 -8.50
N ARG A 376 13.77 -7.85 -9.81
CA ARG A 376 14.11 -6.58 -10.45
C ARG A 376 12.93 -6.07 -11.27
N ILE A 377 12.90 -4.76 -11.46
CA ILE A 377 12.03 -4.12 -12.42
C ILE A 377 12.88 -3.82 -13.63
N ILE A 378 12.45 -4.27 -14.79
CA ILE A 378 13.08 -3.95 -16.06
C ILE A 378 12.49 -2.64 -16.54
N ILE A 379 13.38 -1.66 -16.71
CA ILE A 379 13.02 -0.33 -17.19
C ILE A 379 13.86 0.01 -18.43
N LYS A 380 13.33 0.90 -19.24
CA LYS A 380 14.07 1.55 -20.33
C LYS A 380 13.94 3.05 -20.19
N ARG A 381 14.97 3.80 -20.55
CA ARG A 381 14.87 5.26 -20.56
C ARG A 381 14.01 5.70 -21.73
N ARG A 382 13.14 6.69 -21.50
CA ARG A 382 12.49 7.40 -22.60
C ARG A 382 13.49 8.37 -23.23
N GLU A 383 13.52 8.43 -24.55
CA GLU A 383 14.27 9.48 -25.24
C GLU A 383 13.79 10.84 -24.72
N ARG A 384 14.73 11.72 -24.35
CA ARG A 384 14.35 13.10 -24.07
C ARG A 384 13.79 13.67 -25.36
N HIS A 385 12.48 13.92 -25.41
CA HIS A 385 11.96 14.87 -26.38
C HIS A 385 12.63 16.20 -26.05
N ASN A 386 13.62 16.57 -26.87
CA ASN A 386 14.13 17.93 -26.94
C ASN A 386 12.97 18.78 -27.47
N GLY A 387 12.09 19.21 -26.57
CA GLY A 387 10.84 19.90 -26.86
C GLY A 387 10.65 21.07 -25.92
N ASN A 388 11.59 22.02 -25.97
CA ASN A 388 11.43 23.49 -26.02
C ASN A 388 12.72 24.19 -25.60
#